data_AF-A0A2T5MB36-F1
#
_entry.id   AF-A0A2T5MB36-F1
#
_cell.length_a   1.000
_cell.length_b   1.000
_cell.length_c   1.000
_cell.angle_alpha   90.00
_cell.angle_beta   90.00
_cell.angle_gamma   90.00
#
_symmetry.space_group_name_H-M   'P 1'
#
loop_
_entity.id
_entity.type
_entity.pdbx_description
1 polymer ?
#
loop_
_entity_poly.entity_id
_entity_poly.type
_entity_poly.pdbx_seq_one_letter_code
_entity_poly.pdbx_strand_id
1 'polypeptide(L)' 'MDPPKDAVKKAIAQGQALIKSGKSKSEASQAMYALLKDEPREVTVAAFVTGASLTEKGALTYWYNCKRRAEKQVSPK' A
#
# COMPACT_ATOMS: atom_id res chain seq x y z
N MET A 1 -14.85 -0.40 18.44
CA MET A 1 -13.50 0.20 18.32
C MET A 1 -12.61 -0.89 17.77
N ASP A 2 -12.69 -1.09 16.46
CA ASP A 2 -12.00 -2.20 15.81
C ASP A 2 -10.61 -1.72 15.40
N PRO A 3 -9.54 -2.40 15.86
CA PRO A 3 -8.20 -1.85 15.82
C PRO A 3 -7.66 -1.73 14.39
N PRO A 4 -6.62 -0.92 14.17
CA PRO A 4 -5.93 -0.70 12.88
C PRO A 4 -5.50 -1.97 12.11
N LYS A 5 -5.54 -3.14 12.77
CA LYS A 5 -5.15 -4.44 12.23
C LYS A 5 -6.04 -4.93 11.08
N ASP A 6 -7.31 -4.52 11.00
CA ASP A 6 -8.22 -5.01 9.95
C ASP A 6 -7.93 -4.38 8.59
N ALA A 7 -7.66 -3.07 8.57
CA ALA A 7 -7.26 -2.34 7.35
C ALA A 7 -5.93 -2.86 6.81
N VAL A 8 -4.96 -3.12 7.68
CA VAL A 8 -3.65 -3.70 7.33
C VAL A 8 -3.79 -5.09 6.75
N LYS A 9 -4.57 -5.97 7.38
CA LYS A 9 -4.83 -7.31 6.83
C LYS A 9 -5.50 -7.26 5.47
N LYS A 10 -6.52 -6.41 5.30
CA LYS A 10 -7.19 -6.21 4.01
C LYS A 10 -6.23 -5.69 2.95
N ALA A 11 -5.41 -4.70 3.28
CA ALA A 11 -4.39 -4.19 2.37
C ALA A 11 -3.42 -5.29 1.97
N ILE A 12 -2.86 -6.06 2.90
CA ILE A 12 -1.93 -7.16 2.60
C ILE A 12 -2.59 -8.19 1.68
N ALA A 13 -3.79 -8.64 2.02
CA ALA A 13 -4.54 -9.61 1.21
C ALA A 13 -4.80 -9.08 -0.21
N GLN A 14 -5.17 -7.80 -0.32
CA GLN A 14 -5.38 -7.14 -1.61
C GLN A 14 -4.08 -7.04 -2.42
N GLY A 15 -2.97 -6.67 -1.77
CA GLY A 15 -1.65 -6.64 -2.40
C GLY A 15 -1.27 -8.01 -2.97
N GLN A 16 -1.40 -9.07 -2.18
CA GLN A 16 -1.08 -10.43 -2.59
C GLN A 16 -1.99 -10.90 -3.72
N ALA A 17 -3.29 -10.61 -3.66
CA ALA A 17 -4.24 -10.93 -4.71
C ALA A 17 -3.87 -10.25 -6.04
N LEU A 18 -3.46 -8.98 -6.00
CA LEU A 18 -3.04 -8.24 -7.20
C LEU A 18 -1.76 -8.82 -7.80
N ILE A 19 -0.76 -9.12 -6.97
CA ILE A 19 0.47 -9.79 -7.42
C ILE A 19 0.15 -11.17 -8.02
N LYS A 20 -0.70 -11.95 -7.37
CA LYS A 20 -1.15 -13.28 -7.85
C LYS A 20 -1.94 -13.18 -9.16
N SER A 21 -2.66 -12.08 -9.37
CA SER A 21 -3.38 -11.78 -10.60
C SER A 21 -2.46 -11.32 -11.75
N GLY A 22 -1.14 -11.24 -11.53
CA GLY A 22 -0.17 -10.79 -12.53
C GLY A 22 -0.01 -9.27 -12.63
N LYS A 23 -0.56 -8.51 -11.68
CA LYS A 23 -0.36 -7.05 -11.64
C LYS A 23 1.02 -6.68 -11.13
N SER A 24 1.45 -5.47 -11.49
CA SER A 24 2.74 -4.92 -11.06
C SER A 24 2.77 -4.58 -9.57
N LYS A 25 3.96 -4.66 -8.97
CA LYS A 25 4.23 -4.26 -7.58
C LYS A 25 3.76 -2.82 -7.27
N SER A 26 3.84 -1.94 -8.26
CA SER A 26 3.34 -0.56 -8.19
C SER A 26 1.82 -0.49 -7.99
N GLU A 27 1.05 -1.27 -8.75
CA GLU A 27 -0.41 -1.31 -8.61
C GLU A 27 -0.83 -1.92 -7.28
N ALA A 28 -0.18 -3.02 -6.88
CA ALA A 28 -0.40 -3.62 -5.56
C ALA A 28 -0.15 -2.59 -4.46
N SER A 29 1.00 -1.90 -4.49
CA SER A 29 1.37 -0.89 -3.50
C SER A 29 0.41 0.31 -3.48
N GLN A 30 -0.06 0.79 -4.64
CA GLN A 30 -1.04 1.89 -4.70
C GLN A 30 -2.38 1.49 -4.11
N ALA A 31 -2.87 0.29 -4.43
CA ALA A 31 -4.13 -0.21 -3.90
C ALA A 31 -4.06 -0.42 -2.39
N MET A 32 -2.93 -0.90 -1.89
CA MET A 32 -2.64 -1.00 -0.46
C MET A 32 -2.54 0.39 0.20
N TYR A 33 -1.87 1.34 -0.45
CA TYR A 33 -1.73 2.72 0.05
C TYR A 33 -3.09 3.40 0.25
N ALA A 34 -4.03 3.20 -0.67
CA ALA A 34 -5.37 3.77 -0.58
C ALA A 34 -6.11 3.33 0.69
N LEU A 35 -5.90 2.08 1.12
CA LEU A 35 -6.49 1.51 2.34
C LEU A 35 -5.73 1.93 3.61
N LEU A 36 -4.45 2.25 3.48
CA LEU A 36 -3.54 2.57 4.59
C LEU A 36 -3.16 4.05 4.65
N LYS A 37 -3.86 4.92 3.92
CA LYS A 37 -3.55 6.37 3.87
C LYS A 37 -3.66 7.06 5.24
N ASP A 38 -4.48 6.51 6.12
CA ASP A 38 -4.72 6.98 7.49
C ASP A 38 -3.76 6.34 8.50
N GLU A 39 -3.07 5.29 8.10
CA GLU A 39 -2.15 4.55 8.95
C GLU A 39 -0.75 5.17 8.94
N PRO A 40 0.03 4.97 10.03
CA PRO A 40 1.39 5.47 10.08
C PRO A 40 2.26 4.81 9.00
N ARG A 41 3.31 5.53 8.60
CA ARG A 41 4.28 5.11 7.59
C ARG A 41 4.81 3.70 7.86
N GLU A 42 5.18 3.40 9.10
CA GLU A 42 5.76 2.10 9.49
C GLU A 42 4.81 0.95 9.21
N VAL A 43 3.53 1.13 9.53
CA VAL A 43 2.47 0.14 9.28
C VAL A 43 2.25 -0.06 7.77
N THR A 44 2.24 1.04 7.01
CA THR A 44 2.07 0.97 5.55
C THR A 44 3.26 0.26 4.88
N VAL A 45 4.47 0.55 5.32
CA VAL A 45 5.71 -0.04 4.81
C VAL A 45 5.76 -1.54 5.14
N ALA A 46 5.44 -1.92 6.38
CA ALA A 46 5.36 -3.33 6.77
C ALA A 46 4.31 -4.08 5.93
N ALA A 47 3.15 -3.48 5.70
CA ALA A 47 2.13 -4.05 4.83
C ALA A 47 2.66 -4.27 3.41
N PHE A 48 3.36 -3.30 2.81
CA PHE A 48 3.92 -3.43 1.46
C PHE A 48 4.95 -4.55 1.35
N VAL A 49 5.77 -4.74 2.39
CA VAL A 49 6.75 -5.84 2.43
C VAL A 49 6.03 -7.18 2.38
N THR A 50 4.99 -7.37 3.20
CA THR A 50 4.23 -8.63 3.26
C THR A 50 3.29 -8.84 2.05
N GLY A 51 2.65 -7.77 1.59
CA GLY A 51 1.57 -7.83 0.60
C GLY A 51 2.04 -7.72 -0.85
N ALA A 52 3.03 -6.87 -1.12
CA ALA A 52 3.57 -6.64 -2.46
C ALA A 52 4.94 -7.30 -2.67
N SER A 53 5.42 -8.08 -1.69
CA SER A 53 6.75 -8.72 -1.69
C SER A 53 7.87 -7.71 -2.00
N LEU A 54 7.75 -6.50 -1.44
CA LEU A 54 8.76 -5.46 -1.52
C LEU A 54 9.81 -5.64 -0.42
N THR A 55 11.03 -5.19 -0.65
CA THR A 55 12.02 -5.04 0.42
C THR A 55 11.68 -3.81 1.26
N GLU A 56 12.10 -3.75 2.53
CA GLU A 56 11.82 -2.58 3.39
C GLU A 56 12.30 -1.26 2.75
N LYS A 57 13.51 -1.27 2.18
CA LYS A 57 14.06 -0.13 1.43
C LYS A 57 13.19 0.23 0.22
N GLY A 58 12.73 -0.77 -0.54
CA GLY A 58 11.84 -0.57 -1.68
C GLY A 58 10.47 -0.04 -1.25
N ALA A 59 9.88 -0.60 -0.19
CA ALA A 59 8.60 -0.22 0.36
C ALA A 59 8.59 1.26 0.82
N LEU A 60 9.67 1.75 1.42
CA LEU A 60 9.82 3.18 1.78
C LEU A 60 9.79 4.08 0.53
N THR A 61 10.53 3.73 -0.52
CA THR A 61 10.55 4.47 -1.78
C THR A 61 9.17 4.46 -2.46
N TYR A 62 8.52 3.30 -2.47
CA TYR A 62 7.17 3.13 -3.02
C TYR A 62 6.12 3.89 -2.22
N TRP A 63 6.22 3.93 -0.90
CA TRP A 63 5.32 4.73 -0.06
C TRP A 63 5.38 6.20 -0.42
N TYR A 64 6.60 6.75 -0.57
CA TYR A 64 6.78 8.16 -0.95
C TYR A 64 6.22 8.46 -2.35
N ASN A 65 6.42 7.52 -3.29
CA ASN A 65 5.84 7.62 -4.64
C ASN A 65 4.31 7.50 -4.62
N CYS A 66 3.75 6.58 -3.84
CA CYS A 66 2.31 6.38 -3.71
C CYS A 66 1.65 7.60 -3.08
N LYS A 67 2.23 8.18 -2.02
CA LYS A 67 1.78 9.44 -1.42
C LYS A 67 1.72 10.56 -2.46
N ARG A 68 2.83 10.80 -3.16
CA ARG A 68 2.93 11.86 -4.18
C ARG A 68 1.95 11.66 -5.34
N ARG A 69 1.69 10.41 -5.75
CA ARG A 69 0.72 10.08 -6.81
C ARG A 69 -0.71 10.16 -6.31
N ALA A 70 -0.98 9.79 -5.06
CA ALA A 70 -2.29 9.92 -4.44
C ALA A 70 -2.67 11.40 -4.37
N GLU A 71 -1.79 12.27 -3.85
CA GLU A 71 -1.99 13.72 -3.79
C GLU A 71 -2.26 14.33 -5.18
N LYS A 72 -1.58 13.85 -6.22
CA LYS A 72 -1.85 14.28 -7.61
C LYS A 72 -3.19 13.79 -8.18
N GLN A 73 -3.69 12.63 -7.74
CA GLN A 73 -4.97 12.09 -8.21
C GLN A 73 -6.17 12.66 -7.45
N VAL A 74 -5.99 13.30 -6.28
CA VAL A 74 -7.07 14.02 -5.59
C VAL A 74 -7.34 15.42 -6.17
N SER A 75 -6.65 15.81 -7.23
CA SER A 75 -7.00 16.98 -8.03
C SER A 75 -7.81 16.56 -9.27
N PRO A 76 -9.13 16.37 -9.17
CA PRO A 76 -9.96 16.44 -10.35
C PRO A 76 -9.89 17.89 -10.86
N LYS A 77 -9.48 18.07 -12.11
CA LYS A 77 -9.88 19.22 -12.91
C LYS A 77 -10.92 18.74 -13.90
#